data_AF-A0A948UZT6-F1
#
_entry.id   AF-A0A948UZT6-F1
#
_cell.length_a   1.000
_cell.length_b   1.000
_cell.length_c   1.000
_cell.angle_alpha   90.00
_cell.angle_beta   90.00
_cell.angle_gamma   90.00
#
_symmetry.space_group_name_H-M   'P 1'
#
loop_
_entity.id
_entity.type
_entity.pdbx_description
1 polymer ?
#
loop_
_entity_poly.entity_id
_entity_poly.type
_entity_poly.pdbx_seq_one_letter_code
_entity_poly.pdbx_strand_id
1 'polypeptide(L)'
;QNRLLRPFFGIQDPRTSDDIDFIGGIRGLKELVRLVDAGQFKAAFAIYPTSIEELMNIADAGKVMPPKSTWFEPKLRSGLLVHTLD
;
A
#
# COMPACT_ATOMS: atom_id res chain seq x y z
N GLN A 1 8.60 -4.28 -6.01
CA GLN A 1 8.08 -5.49 -5.34
C GLN A 1 8.64 -6.78 -5.95
N ASN A 2 8.47 -7.05 -7.25
CA ASN A 2 8.92 -8.30 -7.89
C ASN A 2 10.43 -8.63 -7.76
N ARG A 3 11.28 -7.59 -7.67
CA ARG A 3 12.73 -7.75 -7.52
C ARG A 3 13.21 -8.02 -6.10
N LEU A 4 12.33 -7.88 -5.11
CA LEU A 4 12.68 -7.97 -3.69
C LEU A 4 11.87 -9.06 -2.97
N LEU A 5 10.54 -8.94 -3.01
CA LEU A 5 9.62 -9.78 -2.23
C LEU A 5 9.72 -11.27 -2.61
N ARG A 6 9.63 -11.59 -3.90
CA ARG A 6 9.75 -12.96 -4.38
C ARG A 6 11.14 -13.57 -4.21
N PRO A 7 12.24 -12.94 -4.68
CA PRO A 7 13.56 -13.58 -4.67
C PRO A 7 14.19 -13.68 -3.27
N PHE A 8 13.91 -12.75 -2.36
CA PHE A 8 14.56 -12.72 -1.04
C PHE A 8 13.65 -13.13 0.11
N PHE A 9 12.33 -12.95 -0.02
CA PHE A 9 11.37 -13.21 1.05
C PHE A 9 10.35 -14.31 0.70
N GLY A 10 10.39 -14.88 -0.50
CA GLY A 10 9.47 -15.95 -0.91
C GLY A 10 8.02 -15.50 -1.17
N ILE A 11 7.71 -14.21 -0.97
CA ILE A 11 6.37 -13.64 -1.14
C ILE A 11 6.03 -13.54 -2.63
N GLN A 12 5.13 -14.42 -3.10
CA GLN A 12 4.72 -14.49 -4.52
C GLN A 12 3.74 -13.39 -4.90
N ASP A 13 2.65 -13.24 -4.15
CA ASP A 13 1.69 -12.14 -4.29
C ASP A 13 1.50 -11.45 -2.93
N PRO A 14 1.94 -10.18 -2.78
CA PRO A 14 1.75 -9.43 -1.54
C PRO A 14 0.29 -9.13 -1.20
N ARG A 15 -0.68 -9.43 -2.08
CA ARG A 15 -2.11 -9.27 -1.80
C ARG A 15 -2.70 -10.41 -0.98
N THR A 16 -2.10 -11.60 -1.03
CA THR A 16 -2.67 -12.83 -0.46
C THR A 16 -1.71 -13.56 0.47
N SER A 17 -0.45 -13.11 0.55
CA SER A 17 0.56 -13.74 1.40
C SER A 17 0.37 -13.33 2.86
N ASP A 18 0.35 -14.30 3.77
CA ASP A 18 0.27 -14.06 5.22
C ASP A 18 1.59 -13.54 5.81
N ASP A 19 2.72 -13.72 5.09
CA ASP A 19 4.06 -13.29 5.52
C ASP A 19 4.36 -11.79 5.30
N ILE A 20 3.38 -10.98 4.90
CA ILE A 20 3.53 -9.53 4.71
C ILE A 20 2.27 -8.80 5.17
N ASP A 21 2.47 -7.67 5.86
CA ASP A 21 1.38 -6.81 6.31
C ASP A 21 1.68 -5.33 6.04
N PHE A 22 0.63 -4.51 6.02
CA PHE A 22 0.67 -3.11 5.65
C PHE A 22 0.05 -2.24 6.73
N ILE A 23 0.86 -1.33 7.26
CA ILE A 23 0.42 -0.35 8.23
C ILE A 23 -0.22 0.84 7.53
N GLY A 24 -1.43 1.20 7.95
CA GLY A 24 -2.12 2.38 7.47
C GLY A 24 -1.37 3.67 7.82
N GLY A 25 -1.42 4.65 6.92
CA GLY A 25 -0.66 5.91 7.01
C GLY A 25 -0.82 6.64 8.36
N ILE A 26 -2.00 6.60 8.97
CA ILE A 26 -2.29 7.23 10.27
C ILE A 26 -1.37 6.77 11.41
N ARG A 27 -0.89 5.52 11.40
CA ARG A 27 -0.02 5.01 12.48
C ARG A 27 1.44 5.47 12.29
N GLY A 28 1.84 5.74 11.06
CA GLY A 28 3.16 6.25 10.70
C GLY A 28 4.33 5.31 11.01
N LEU A 29 5.54 5.86 10.94
CA LEU A 29 6.80 5.12 11.08
C LEU A 29 7.01 4.50 12.47
N LYS A 30 6.45 5.12 13.52
CA LYS A 30 6.60 4.64 14.90
C LYS A 30 6.02 3.24 15.08
N GLU A 31 4.92 2.94 14.41
CA GLU A 31 4.31 1.60 14.49
C GLU A 31 5.16 0.55 13.77
N LEU A 32 5.77 0.90 12.63
CA LEU A 32 6.69 -0.01 11.94
C LEU A 32 7.87 -0.40 12.84
N VAL A 33 8.47 0.59 13.51
CA VAL A 33 9.57 0.37 14.46
C VAL A 33 9.10 -0.51 15.62
N ARG A 34 7.98 -0.16 16.26
CA ARG A 34 7.43 -0.93 17.38
C ARG A 34 7.20 -2.41 17.04
N LEU A 35 6.70 -2.70 15.84
CA LEU A 35 6.40 -4.06 15.40
C LEU A 35 7.66 -4.91 15.17
N VAL A 36 8.72 -4.30 14.66
CA VAL A 36 10.02 -4.97 14.49
C VAL A 36 10.70 -5.16 15.85
N ASP A 37 10.73 -4.13 16.69
CA ASP A 37 11.35 -4.19 18.03
C ASP A 37 10.62 -5.19 18.95
N ALA A 38 9.30 -5.35 18.79
CA ALA A 38 8.51 -6.35 19.50
C ALA A 38 8.68 -7.78 18.95
N GLY A 39 9.48 -7.97 17.89
CA GLY A 39 9.75 -9.28 17.28
C GLY A 39 8.59 -9.85 16.47
N GLN A 40 7.53 -9.09 16.22
CA GLN A 40 6.37 -9.53 15.42
C GLN A 40 6.73 -9.65 13.95
N PHE A 41 7.58 -8.75 13.44
CA PHE A 41 8.12 -8.78 12.09
C PHE A 41 9.64 -8.74 12.12
N LYS A 42 10.29 -9.31 11.09
CA LYS A 42 11.76 -9.33 10.99
C LYS A 42 12.34 -8.04 10.43
N ALA A 43 11.58 -7.31 9.63
CA ALA A 43 11.97 -6.06 9.00
C ALA A 43 10.73 -5.26 8.63
N ALA A 44 10.91 -3.96 8.43
CA ALA A 44 9.88 -3.06 7.91
C ALA A 44 10.45 -2.19 6.79
N PHE A 45 9.59 -1.82 5.84
CA PHE A 45 9.94 -0.92 4.74
C PHE A 45 9.06 0.32 4.79
N ALA A 46 9.68 1.49 4.76
CA ALA A 46 9.02 2.76 4.52
C ALA A 46 9.30 3.21 3.09
N ILE A 47 8.27 3.65 2.38
CA ILE A 47 8.36 4.09 0.99
C ILE A 47 8.01 5.58 0.94
N TYR A 48 8.72 6.33 0.10
CA TYR A 48 8.41 7.73 -0.12
C TYR A 48 7.02 7.87 -0.75
N PRO A 49 6.16 8.78 -0.25
CA PRO A 49 4.82 8.95 -0.80
C PRO A 49 4.89 9.49 -2.23
N THR A 50 4.10 8.88 -3.12
CA THR A 50 3.91 9.36 -4.50
C THR A 50 3.17 10.70 -4.49
N SER A 51 3.57 11.63 -5.36
CA SER A 51 2.86 12.90 -5.51
C SER A 51 1.50 12.70 -6.21
N ILE A 52 0.59 13.67 -6.06
CA ILE A 52 -0.68 13.65 -6.81
C ILE A 52 -0.43 13.66 -8.31
N GLU A 53 0.54 14.44 -8.78
CA GLU A 53 0.90 14.51 -10.20
C GLU A 53 1.38 13.16 -10.74
N GLU A 54 2.26 12.47 -10.02
CA GLU A 54 2.74 11.14 -10.40
C GLU A 54 1.61 10.10 -10.42
N LEU A 55 0.70 10.19 -9.45
CA LEU A 55 -0.49 9.34 -9.40
C LEU A 55 -1.38 9.55 -10.63
N MET A 56 -1.66 10.80 -10.98
CA MET A 56 -2.48 11.16 -12.15
C MET A 56 -1.81 10.68 -13.44
N ASN A 57 -0.50 10.90 -13.60
CA ASN A 57 0.26 10.44 -14.77
C ASN A 57 0.22 8.91 -14.93
N ILE A 58 0.22 8.14 -13.84
CA ILE A 58 0.09 6.68 -13.89
C ILE A 58 -1.32 6.27 -14.35
N ALA A 59 -2.35 6.95 -13.86
CA ALA A 59 -3.73 6.69 -14.26
C ALA A 59 -3.98 7.03 -15.74
N ASP A 60 -3.50 8.20 -16.20
CA ASP A 60 -3.61 8.64 -17.59
C ASP A 60 -2.87 7.70 -18.55
N ALA A 61 -1.79 7.07 -18.09
CA ALA A 61 -1.06 6.04 -18.83
C ALA A 61 -1.75 4.66 -18.84
N GLY A 62 -2.95 4.52 -18.25
CA GLY A 62 -3.68 3.26 -18.14
C GLY A 62 -2.97 2.22 -17.27
N LYS A 63 -2.08 2.64 -16.38
CA LYS A 63 -1.30 1.77 -15.50
C LYS A 63 -1.90 1.72 -14.09
N VAL A 64 -1.45 0.75 -13.32
CA VAL A 64 -1.87 0.56 -11.93
C VAL A 64 -0.69 0.73 -10.99
N MET A 65 -0.95 1.36 -9.84
CA MET A 65 0.03 1.42 -8.76
C MET A 65 0.33 0.02 -8.23
N PRO A 66 1.57 -0.25 -7.79
CA PRO A 66 1.86 -1.48 -7.06
C PRO A 66 0.92 -1.66 -5.86
N PRO A 67 0.52 -2.89 -5.53
CA PRO A 67 -0.38 -3.14 -4.41
C PRO A 67 0.17 -2.50 -3.13
N LYS A 68 -0.72 -1.76 -2.46
CA LYS A 68 -0.50 -1.12 -1.15
C LYS A 68 0.65 -0.11 -1.11
N SER A 69 1.02 0.50 -2.26
CA SER A 69 2.05 1.56 -2.31
C SER A 69 1.51 2.98 -2.07
N THR A 70 0.20 3.16 -1.93
CA THR A 70 -0.46 4.47 -1.73
C THR A 70 -1.50 4.42 -0.63
N TRP A 71 -1.60 5.48 0.19
CA TRP A 71 -2.60 5.64 1.23
C TRP A 71 -3.26 7.02 1.14
N PHE A 72 -4.59 7.05 1.04
CA PHE A 72 -5.38 8.29 0.99
C PHE A 72 -6.06 8.60 2.32
N GLU A 73 -6.01 9.87 2.71
CA GLU A 73 -6.78 10.42 3.83
C GLU A 73 -7.50 11.73 3.43
N PRO A 74 -8.77 11.91 3.83
CA PRO A 74 -9.63 10.88 4.45
C PRO A 74 -9.88 9.72 3.47
N LYS A 75 -10.15 8.53 4.00
CA LYS A 75 -10.67 7.45 3.14
C LYS A 75 -11.91 7.97 2.44
N LEU A 76 -12.02 7.68 1.14
CA LEU A 76 -13.22 8.00 0.38
C LEU A 76 -14.41 7.47 1.16
N ARG A 77 -15.33 8.36 1.51
CA ARG A 77 -16.55 7.95 2.19
C ARG A 77 -17.28 7.00 1.25
N SER A 78 -17.39 5.74 1.64
CA SER A 78 -18.22 4.77 0.93
C SER A 78 -19.65 5.28 0.99
N GLY A 79 -20.22 5.65 -0.15
CA GLY A 79 -21.62 6.01 -0.32
C GLY A 79 -22.15 5.36 -1.59
N LEU A 80 -23.42 4.98 -1.59
CA LEU A 80 -24.09 4.50 -2.79
C LEU A 80 -24.36 5.70 -3.70
N LEU A 81 -23.65 5.79 -4.82
CA LEU A 81 -23.95 6.74 -5.88
C LEU A 81 -24.82 6.05 -6.93
N VAL A 82 -26.11 6.38 -6.99
CA VAL A 82 -27.00 5.97 -8.07
C VAL A 82 -27.15 7.15 -9.02
N HIS A 83 -26.64 7.00 -10.24
CA HIS A 83 -26.95 7.91 -11.33
C HIS A 83 -27.93 7.21 -12.27
N THR A 84 -29.21 7.51 -12.13
CA THR A 84 -30.23 7.07 -13.07
C THR A 84 -30.07 7.86 -14.36
N LEU A 85 -29.75 7.16 -15.44
CA LEU A 85 -29.82 7.70 -16.79
C LEU A 85 -31.26 7.52 -17.25
N ASP A 86 -32.06 8.57 -17.10
CA ASP A 86 -33.30 8.68 -17.87
C ASP A 86 -32.98 9.04 -19.32
#